data_AF-A0A2T2T7N1-F1
#
_entry.id   AF-A0A2T2T7N1-F1
#
_cell.length_a   1.000
_cell.length_b   1.000
_cell.length_c   1.000
_cell.angle_alpha   90.00
_cell.angle_beta   90.00
_cell.angle_gamma   90.00
#
_symmetry.space_group_name_H-M   'P 1'
#
loop_
_entity.id
_entity.type
_entity.pdbx_description
1 polymer ?
#
loop_
_entity_poly.entity_id
_entity_poly.type
_entity_poly.pdbx_seq_one_letter_code
_entity_poly.pdbx_strand_id
1 'polypeptide(L)' 'MRNVPKKNLRMSYDEEADVLYINFREHTVATDSELTDDDIIIRYDGDEIIGFTVLHAEEARAA' A
#
# COMPACT_ATOMS: atom_id res chain seq x y z
N MET A 1 -9.47 -26.54 -0.65
CA MET A 1 -9.40 -25.17 -0.09
C MET A 1 -8.01 -24.97 0.48
N ARG A 2 -7.23 -24.02 -0.07
CA ARG A 2 -5.89 -23.71 0.42
C ARG A 2 -6.06 -22.87 1.68
N ASN A 3 -5.45 -23.27 2.80
CA ASN A 3 -5.57 -22.56 4.08
C ASN A 3 -4.67 -21.33 4.07
N VAL A 4 -5.19 -20.28 3.43
CA VAL A 4 -4.80 -18.86 3.52
C VAL A 4 -4.59 -18.31 4.92
N PRO A 5 -3.42 -17.84 5.41
CA PRO A 5 -3.43 -16.95 6.57
C PRO A 5 -4.36 -15.77 6.27
N LYS A 6 -5.46 -15.64 7.03
CA LYS A 6 -6.40 -14.53 6.88
C LYS A 6 -5.78 -13.30 7.55
N LYS A 7 -5.12 -12.45 6.75
CA LYS A 7 -4.69 -11.12 7.20
C LYS A 7 -5.77 -10.08 6.88
N ASN A 8 -5.90 -9.08 7.74
CA ASN A 8 -6.77 -7.93 7.49
C ASN A 8 -6.11 -7.03 6.45
N LEU A 9 -6.86 -6.67 5.41
CA LEU A 9 -6.47 -5.70 4.40
C LEU A 9 -7.30 -4.45 4.58
N ARG A 10 -6.67 -3.28 4.70
CA ARG A 10 -7.36 -1.99 4.75
C ARG A 10 -6.93 -1.12 3.59
N MET A 11 -7.91 -0.62 2.84
CA MET A 11 -7.71 0.27 1.72
C MET A 11 -8.46 1.58 1.97
N SER A 12 -7.83 2.70 1.65
CA SER A 12 -8.47 4.02 1.67
C SER A 12 -7.97 4.83 0.49
N TYR A 13 -8.90 5.41 -0.26
CA TYR A 13 -8.62 6.27 -1.39
C TYR A 13 -8.90 7.72 -0.97
N ASP A 14 -7.94 8.59 -1.26
CA ASP A 14 -8.08 10.04 -1.15
C ASP A 14 -8.29 10.60 -2.56
N GLU A 15 -9.52 11.03 -2.83
CA GLU A 15 -9.93 11.54 -4.15
C GLU A 15 -9.31 12.91 -4.47
N GLU A 16 -9.05 13.75 -3.45
CA GLU A 16 -8.47 15.08 -3.67
C GLU A 16 -6.99 14.97 -4.06
N ALA A 17 -6.28 14.02 -3.46
CA ALA A 17 -4.86 13.79 -3.74
C ALA A 17 -4.60 12.81 -4.89
N ASP A 18 -5.62 12.08 -5.35
CA ASP A 18 -5.51 10.90 -6.21
C ASP A 18 -4.49 9.85 -5.68
N VAL A 19 -4.69 9.44 -4.43
CA VAL A 19 -3.79 8.50 -3.73
C VAL A 19 -4.56 7.33 -3.11
N LEU A 20 -4.11 6.10 -3.39
CA LEU A 20 -4.63 4.89 -2.78
C LEU A 20 -3.65 4.33 -1.73
N TYR A 21 -4.09 4.27 -0.49
CA TYR A 21 -3.36 3.65 0.61
C TYR A 21 -3.81 2.20 0.81
N ILE A 22 -2.87 1.27 0.85
CA ILE A 22 -3.09 -0.16 1.10
C ILE A 22 -2.28 -0.57 2.33
N ASN A 23 -2.93 -1.10 3.36
CA ASN A 23 -2.30 -1.48 4.61
C ASN A 23 -2.59 -2.95 4.96
N PHE A 24 -1.54 -3.70 5.33
CA PHE A 24 -1.62 -5.11 5.71
C PHE A 24 -1.61 -5.34 7.23
N ARG A 25 -1.38 -4.28 8.00
CA ARG A 25 -1.40 -4.26 9.47
C ARG A 25 -2.17 -3.03 9.96
N GLU A 26 -2.75 -3.16 11.15
CA GLU A 26 -3.40 -2.05 11.84
C GLU A 26 -2.33 -1.16 12.49
N HIS A 27 -2.48 0.17 12.38
CA HIS A 27 -1.72 1.18 13.12
C HIS A 27 -0.19 1.02 13.13
N THR A 28 0.46 0.97 11.96
CA THR A 28 1.93 0.89 11.88
C THR A 28 2.52 2.10 11.16
N VAL A 29 3.48 2.74 11.83
CA VAL A 29 4.40 3.72 11.25
C VAL A 29 5.48 2.92 10.52
N ALA A 30 5.79 3.30 9.28
CA ALA A 30 6.85 2.64 8.54
C ALA A 30 8.21 3.05 9.14
N THR A 31 9.14 2.10 9.23
CA THR A 31 10.53 2.41 9.58
C THR A 31 11.30 2.92 8.36
N ASP A 32 10.88 2.49 7.17
CA ASP A 32 11.48 2.89 5.90
C ASP A 32 10.46 2.86 4.75
N SER A 33 10.80 3.50 3.63
CA SER A 33 9.99 3.50 2.42
C SER A 33 10.81 3.70 1.15
N GLU A 34 10.37 3.07 0.07
CA GLU A 34 10.97 3.18 -1.25
C GLU A 34 9.92 3.69 -2.25
N LEU A 35 10.26 4.74 -3.01
CA LEU A 35 9.46 5.16 -4.17
C LEU A 35 10.01 4.43 -5.40
N THR A 36 9.11 3.74 -6.10
CA THR A 36 9.40 3.01 -7.34
C THR A 36 9.18 3.89 -8.57
N ASP A 37 9.64 3.43 -9.73
CA ASP A 37 9.42 4.10 -11.02
C ASP A 37 7.94 4.07 -11.48
N ASP A 38 7.11 3.22 -10.86
CA ASP A 38 5.67 3.09 -11.15
C ASP A 38 4.80 3.93 -10.21
N ASP A 39 5.37 4.96 -9.56
CA ASP A 39 4.68 5.86 -8.63
C ASP A 39 4.03 5.14 -7.42
N ILE A 40 4.58 3.98 -7.06
CA ILE A 40 4.20 3.22 -5.86
C ILE A 40 5.27 3.43 -4.79
N ILE A 41 4.83 3.88 -3.61
CA ILE A 41 5.66 3.87 -2.40
C ILE A 41 5.44 2.55 -1.67
N ILE A 42 6.50 1.76 -1.53
CA ILE A 42 6.53 0.55 -0.70
C ILE A 42 6.87 0.96 0.73
N ARG A 43 6.09 0.52 1.72
CA ARG A 43 6.28 0.85 3.13
C ARG A 43 6.77 -0.38 3.89
N TYR A 44 7.87 -0.21 4.62
CA TYR A 44 8.55 -1.28 5.36
C TYR A 44 8.52 -1.07 6.88
N ASP A 45 8.50 -2.17 7.63
CA ASP A 45 8.84 -2.27 9.05
C ASP A 45 9.96 -3.30 9.19
N GLY A 46 11.20 -2.82 9.30
CA GLY A 46 12.39 -3.64 9.05
C GLY A 46 12.38 -4.20 7.63
N ASP A 47 12.43 -5.53 7.49
CA ASP A 47 12.41 -6.22 6.19
C ASP A 47 10.99 -6.62 5.74
N GLU A 48 9.95 -6.31 6.52
CA GLU A 48 8.56 -6.67 6.18
C GLU A 48 7.83 -5.53 5.47
N ILE A 49 7.21 -5.84 4.32
CA ILE A 49 6.28 -4.93 3.64
C ILE A 49 5.00 -4.84 4.46
N ILE A 50 4.68 -3.64 4.95
CA ILE A 50 3.49 -3.37 5.77
C ILE A 50 2.39 -2.65 5.00
N GLY A 51 2.69 -2.11 3.82
CA GLY A 51 1.70 -1.46 2.97
C GLY A 51 2.29 -0.82 1.72
N PHE A 52 1.39 -0.23 0.94
CA PHE A 52 1.68 0.51 -0.27
C PHE A 52 0.93 1.85 -0.24
N THR A 53 1.53 2.86 -0.86
CA THR A 53 0.85 4.09 -1.27
C THR A 53 0.99 4.21 -2.77
N VAL A 54 -0.12 4.11 -3.50
CA VAL A 54 -0.15 4.28 -4.95
C VAL A 54 -0.49 5.74 -5.23
N LEU A 55 0.44 6.47 -5.84
CA LEU A 55 0.20 7.81 -6.34
C LEU A 55 -0.41 7.71 -7.75
N HIS A 56 -1.09 8.76 -8.21
CA HIS A 56 -1.73 8.77 -9.53
C HIS A 56 -2.65 7.56 -9.75
N ALA A 57 -3.45 7.23 -8.72
CA ALA A 57 -4.17 5.96 -8.67
C ALA A 57 -5.24 5.83 -9.77
N GLU A 58 -5.77 6.94 -10.29
CA GLU A 58 -6.64 6.92 -11.48
C GLU A 58 -5.90 6.43 -12.74
N GLU A 59 -4.65 6.82 -12.94
CA GLU A 59 -3.83 6.39 -14.08
C GLU A 59 -3.42 4.92 -13.95
N ALA A 60 -3.11 4.48 -12.74
CA ALA A 60 -2.83 3.07 -12.43
C ALA A 60 -4.00 2.13 -12.78
N ARG A 61 -5.24 2.64 -12.84
CA ARG A 61 -6.42 1.86 -13.24
C ARG A 61 -6.54 1.68 -14.76
N ALA A 62 -5.87 2.51 -15.55
CA ALA A 62 -5.94 2.53 -17.01
C ALA A 62 -4.90 1.64 -17.71
N ALA A 63 -3.95 1.09 -16.95
CA ALA A 63 -2.94 0.13 -17.39
C ALA A 63 -3.41 -1.33 -17.25
#